data_AF-A0A6A2Z8Z5-F1
#
_entry.id   AF-A0A6A2Z8Z5-F1
#
_cell.length_a   1.000
_cell.length_b   1.000
_cell.length_c   1.000
_cell.angle_alpha   90.00
_cell.angle_beta   90.00
_cell.angle_gamma   90.00
#
_symmetry.space_group_name_H-M   'P 1'
#
loop_
_entity.id
_entity.type
_entity.pdbx_description
1 polymer ?
#
loop_
_entity_poly.entity_id
_entity_poly.type
_entity_poly.pdbx_seq_one_letter_code
_entity_poly.pdbx_strand_id
1 'polypeptide(L)'
;MASRPLTSVFLILLVGSVTDSSAAFDPIIRFPTTRTMTVDSRSNSDGEGLYCASWHLAAETNNAGAWTQIPSRCFSYFKYYMTGKRYDSDCEVVANFSLSFASTVQMDPDGKDAWIFDIDEALLTNLPYYMDHGFGSEVFNESCWDEWVALAKAPAIPSSLNLYNALKQMGFKIFVLTGRGEHQRQDTSKNLELAGYAGWEGLILRGASDVGIPATVYKSERRSVLVNEGYRIHGSTGDQWSDLLGFAVAKRSFKLPNPMYYIP
;
A
#
# COMPACT_ATOMS: atom_id res chain seq x y z
N MET A 1 29.78 72.41 37.70
CA MET A 1 30.48 71.59 36.69
C MET A 1 30.18 70.13 37.00
N ALA A 2 29.41 69.49 36.12
CA ALA A 2 28.74 68.23 36.37
C ALA A 2 29.64 67.01 36.15
N SER A 3 29.46 66.03 37.03
CA SER A 3 30.03 64.68 37.02
C SER A 3 29.44 63.83 35.89
N ARG A 4 30.28 62.99 35.27
CA ARG A 4 29.88 61.92 34.34
C ARG A 4 30.27 60.57 34.93
N PRO A 5 29.37 59.57 34.99
CA PRO A 5 29.74 58.19 35.28
C PRO A 5 29.98 57.39 33.99
N LEU A 6 30.95 56.47 34.06
CA LEU A 6 31.14 55.39 33.08
C LEU A 6 29.93 54.46 33.10
N THR A 7 29.40 54.13 31.93
CA THR A 7 28.41 53.06 31.75
C THR A 7 29.08 51.88 31.05
N SER A 8 29.19 50.76 31.75
CA SER A 8 29.62 49.47 31.22
C SER A 8 28.57 48.90 30.27
N VAL A 9 28.98 48.50 29.07
CA VAL A 9 28.15 47.77 28.12
C VAL A 9 28.18 46.29 28.52
N PHE A 10 27.05 45.76 28.98
CA PHE A 10 26.85 44.32 29.17
C PHE A 10 26.45 43.69 27.84
N LEU A 11 27.31 42.81 27.31
CA LEU A 11 27.01 41.96 26.15
C LEU A 11 26.23 40.73 26.65
N ILE A 12 24.93 40.66 26.38
CA ILE A 12 24.10 39.49 26.69
C ILE A 12 24.24 38.49 25.52
N LEU A 13 24.97 37.40 25.75
CA LEU A 13 24.97 36.22 24.89
C LEU A 13 23.69 35.41 25.15
N LEU A 14 22.71 35.52 24.24
CA LEU A 14 21.56 34.62 24.17
C LEU A 14 22.00 33.32 23.50
N VAL A 15 22.31 32.30 24.31
CA VAL A 15 22.42 30.92 23.85
C VAL A 15 21.00 30.37 23.72
N GLY A 16 20.46 30.38 22.51
CA GLY A 16 19.18 29.74 22.21
C GLY A 16 19.32 28.23 22.36
N SER A 17 18.67 27.65 23.36
CA SER A 17 18.50 26.21 23.50
C SER A 17 17.57 25.72 22.38
N VAL A 18 18.13 25.09 21.36
CA VAL A 18 17.36 24.32 20.39
C VAL A 18 16.92 23.04 21.10
N THR A 19 15.71 23.04 21.63
CA THR A 19 15.08 21.79 22.09
C THR A 19 14.62 21.04 20.84
N ASP A 20 15.45 20.12 20.37
CA ASP A 20 15.04 19.07 19.44
C ASP A 20 13.90 18.28 20.07
N SER A 21 12.67 18.68 19.77
CA SER A 21 11.47 17.90 20.09
C SER A 21 11.23 16.93 18.94
N SER A 22 12.15 15.98 18.75
CA SER A 22 11.84 14.76 18.01
C SER A 22 10.97 13.89 18.92
N ALA A 23 9.68 14.21 18.97
CA ALA A 23 8.70 13.26 19.48
C ALA A 23 8.75 12.04 18.55
N ALA A 24 9.55 11.04 18.93
CA ALA A 24 9.52 9.74 18.32
C ALA A 24 8.10 9.20 18.55
N PHE A 25 7.26 9.27 17.52
CA PHE A 25 5.95 8.65 17.55
C PHE A 25 6.17 7.15 17.54
N ASP A 26 6.04 6.52 18.70
CA ASP A 26 5.87 5.08 18.78
C ASP A 26 4.65 4.70 17.92
N PRO A 27 4.79 3.79 16.94
CA PRO A 27 3.66 3.39 16.13
C PRO A 27 2.61 2.75 17.03
N ILE A 28 1.36 3.22 16.93
CA ILE A 28 0.20 2.68 17.66
C ILE A 28 0.00 1.19 17.34
N ILE A 29 0.44 0.76 16.15
CA ILE A 29 0.41 -0.64 15.70
C ILE A 29 1.83 -1.23 15.79
N ARG A 30 2.00 -2.26 16.63
CA ARG A 30 3.24 -3.04 16.73
C ARG A 30 3.08 -4.35 15.98
N PHE A 31 3.91 -4.58 14.97
CA PHE A 31 3.88 -5.82 14.21
C PHE A 31 4.76 -6.91 14.85
N PRO A 32 4.41 -8.20 14.65
CA PRO A 32 5.24 -9.30 15.11
C PRO A 32 6.65 -9.20 14.53
N THR A 33 7.67 -9.40 15.35
CA THR A 33 9.04 -9.60 14.87
C THR A 33 9.14 -10.92 14.10
N THR A 34 9.95 -10.92 13.03
CA THR A 34 10.08 -11.98 12.02
C THR A 34 10.33 -13.36 12.64
N ARG A 35 9.26 -14.08 12.98
CA ARG A 35 9.32 -15.48 13.38
C ARG A 35 8.27 -16.24 12.57
N THR A 36 8.75 -16.96 11.56
CA THR A 36 7.94 -17.84 10.73
C THR A 36 7.27 -18.87 11.62
N MET A 37 5.93 -18.84 11.70
CA MET A 37 5.17 -19.84 12.45
C MET A 37 4.85 -21.01 11.53
N THR A 38 5.34 -22.20 11.87
CA THR A 38 4.87 -23.48 11.29
C THR A 38 3.74 -24.01 12.16
N VAL A 39 2.56 -24.24 11.57
CA VAL A 39 1.41 -24.81 12.29
C VAL A 39 1.09 -26.19 11.71
N ASP A 40 1.12 -27.18 12.60
CA ASP A 40 0.98 -28.61 12.33
C ASP A 40 -0.45 -29.03 11.93
N SER A 41 -0.53 -30.11 11.16
CA SER A 41 -1.71 -30.54 10.39
C SER A 41 -2.51 -31.65 11.10
N ARG A 42 -3.76 -31.36 11.48
CA ARG A 42 -4.79 -32.39 11.71
C ARG A 42 -6.11 -31.94 11.07
N SER A 43 -6.64 -32.80 10.19
CA SER A 43 -7.79 -32.52 9.33
C SER A 43 -9.11 -32.97 9.96
N ASN A 44 -10.11 -32.09 9.88
CA ASN A 44 -11.51 -32.45 9.92
C ASN A 44 -12.25 -31.41 9.07
N SER A 45 -13.04 -31.84 8.07
CA SER A 45 -13.50 -30.99 6.96
C SER A 45 -14.32 -29.75 7.38
N ASP A 46 -15.14 -29.84 8.44
CA ASP A 46 -15.86 -28.67 8.98
C ASP A 46 -14.95 -27.71 9.76
N GLY A 47 -13.82 -28.19 10.28
CA GLY A 47 -12.82 -27.38 11.00
C GLY A 47 -11.82 -26.67 10.08
N GLU A 48 -11.65 -27.16 8.85
CA GLU A 48 -10.69 -26.59 7.89
C GLU A 48 -11.14 -25.22 7.39
N GLY A 49 -12.40 -25.07 6.98
CA GLY A 49 -12.95 -23.76 6.58
C GLY A 49 -12.89 -22.72 7.69
N LEU A 50 -13.20 -23.13 8.93
CA LEU A 50 -13.16 -22.25 10.09
C LEU A 50 -11.73 -21.77 10.42
N TYR A 51 -10.78 -22.70 10.43
CA TYR A 51 -9.38 -22.34 10.64
C TYR A 51 -8.88 -21.41 9.53
N CYS A 52 -9.17 -21.71 8.27
CA CYS A 52 -8.67 -20.93 7.14
C CYS A 52 -9.25 -19.52 7.10
N ALA A 53 -10.52 -19.35 7.49
CA ALA A 53 -11.10 -18.02 7.70
C ALA A 53 -10.41 -17.26 8.85
N SER A 54 -10.06 -17.95 9.94
CA SER A 54 -9.35 -17.34 11.07
C SER A 54 -7.91 -16.97 10.72
N TRP A 55 -7.20 -17.82 9.97
CA TRP A 55 -5.86 -17.52 9.47
C TRP A 55 -5.88 -16.38 8.46
N HIS A 56 -6.86 -16.35 7.55
CA HIS A 56 -7.06 -15.25 6.61
C HIS A 56 -7.23 -13.91 7.34
N LEU A 57 -8.10 -13.86 8.35
CA LEU A 57 -8.23 -12.67 9.20
C LEU A 57 -6.91 -12.29 9.88
N ALA A 58 -6.17 -13.27 10.40
CA ALA A 58 -4.88 -13.02 11.05
C ALA A 58 -3.82 -12.48 10.06
N ALA A 59 -3.82 -12.94 8.80
CA ALA A 59 -2.96 -12.42 7.75
C ALA A 59 -3.35 -10.98 7.37
N GLU A 60 -4.64 -10.72 7.12
CA GLU A 60 -5.16 -9.39 6.76
C GLU A 60 -4.94 -8.34 7.85
N THR A 61 -4.99 -8.75 9.12
CA THR A 61 -4.73 -7.87 10.28
C THR A 61 -3.25 -7.83 10.69
N ASN A 62 -2.36 -8.45 9.91
CA ASN A 62 -0.92 -8.57 10.15
C ASN A 62 -0.52 -9.24 11.49
N ASN A 63 -1.43 -10.00 12.10
CA ASN A 63 -1.14 -10.81 13.29
C ASN A 63 -0.30 -12.04 12.94
N ALA A 64 -0.42 -12.55 11.71
CA ALA A 64 0.39 -13.66 11.22
C ALA A 64 1.88 -13.29 11.05
N GLY A 65 2.20 -11.99 10.96
CA GLY A 65 3.53 -11.49 10.63
C GLY A 65 3.95 -11.89 9.21
N ALA A 66 5.24 -12.11 9.00
CA ALA A 66 5.76 -12.54 7.70
C ALA A 66 5.46 -14.03 7.43
N TRP A 67 4.89 -14.30 6.25
CA TRP A 67 4.64 -15.66 5.74
C TRP A 67 5.03 -15.76 4.27
N THR A 68 5.32 -16.99 3.80
CA THR A 68 5.84 -17.23 2.45
C THR A 68 4.83 -17.91 1.53
N GLN A 69 3.94 -18.74 2.07
CA GLN A 69 2.89 -19.44 1.37
C GLN A 69 1.66 -19.58 2.29
N ILE A 70 0.48 -19.71 1.69
CA ILE A 70 -0.73 -20.05 2.43
C ILE A 70 -0.58 -21.45 3.08
N PRO A 71 -1.21 -21.71 4.23
CA PRO A 71 -1.25 -23.06 4.79
C PRO A 71 -1.84 -24.03 3.77
N SER A 72 -1.19 -25.16 3.51
CA SER A 72 -1.61 -26.13 2.48
C SER A 72 -3.06 -26.59 2.63
N ARG A 73 -3.54 -26.75 3.88
CA ARG A 73 -4.95 -27.06 4.19
C ARG A 73 -5.96 -25.98 3.78
N CYS A 74 -5.50 -24.76 3.48
CA CYS A 74 -6.33 -23.60 3.13
C CYS A 74 -6.41 -23.33 1.64
N PHE A 75 -5.77 -24.14 0.80
CA PHE A 75 -5.81 -23.98 -0.66
C PHE A 75 -7.25 -23.85 -1.21
N SER A 76 -8.12 -24.81 -0.88
CA SER A 76 -9.51 -24.80 -1.36
C SER A 76 -10.31 -23.60 -0.85
N TYR A 77 -10.04 -23.17 0.40
CA TYR A 77 -10.66 -21.98 0.97
C TYR A 77 -10.29 -20.72 0.18
N PHE A 78 -9.00 -20.51 -0.09
CA PHE A 78 -8.54 -19.31 -0.80
C PHE A 78 -8.92 -19.29 -2.27
N LYS A 79 -8.88 -20.45 -2.94
CA LYS A 79 -9.46 -20.58 -4.29
C LYS A 79 -10.92 -20.14 -4.31
N TYR A 80 -11.74 -20.61 -3.37
CA TYR A 80 -13.16 -20.23 -3.29
C TYR A 80 -13.36 -18.75 -2.92
N TYR A 81 -12.53 -18.22 -2.01
CA TYR A 81 -12.57 -16.81 -1.63
C TYR A 81 -12.27 -15.90 -2.82
N MET A 82 -11.13 -16.11 -3.49
CA MET A 82 -10.64 -15.26 -4.58
C MET A 82 -11.52 -15.32 -5.84
N THR A 83 -12.15 -16.48 -6.11
CA THR A 83 -13.05 -16.64 -7.27
C THR A 83 -14.52 -16.40 -6.96
N GLY A 84 -14.83 -16.09 -5.69
CA GLY A 84 -16.19 -15.96 -5.20
C GLY A 84 -16.58 -14.52 -4.86
N LYS A 85 -17.88 -14.31 -4.66
CA LYS A 85 -18.47 -12.99 -4.34
C LYS A 85 -17.94 -12.36 -3.06
N ARG A 86 -17.28 -13.14 -2.19
CA ARG A 86 -16.76 -12.62 -0.92
C ARG A 86 -15.60 -11.65 -1.15
N TYR A 87 -14.66 -11.99 -2.03
CA TYR A 87 -13.56 -11.09 -2.39
C TYR A 87 -14.09 -9.78 -2.98
N ASP A 88 -15.01 -9.87 -3.95
CA ASP A 88 -15.65 -8.69 -4.55
C ASP A 88 -16.35 -7.82 -3.49
N SER A 89 -17.11 -8.44 -2.58
CA SER A 89 -17.80 -7.73 -1.51
C SER A 89 -16.84 -7.06 -0.53
N ASP A 90 -15.72 -7.70 -0.17
CA ASP A 90 -14.72 -7.12 0.72
C ASP A 90 -14.05 -5.90 0.05
N CYS A 91 -13.66 -6.03 -1.23
CA CYS A 91 -13.12 -4.93 -2.03
C CYS A 91 -14.12 -3.77 -2.19
N GLU A 92 -15.41 -4.06 -2.38
CA GLU A 92 -16.46 -3.04 -2.48
C GLU A 92 -16.65 -2.27 -1.16
N VAL A 93 -16.65 -2.96 -0.02
CA VAL A 93 -16.76 -2.33 1.30
C VAL A 93 -15.59 -1.37 1.55
N VAL A 94 -14.36 -1.78 1.21
CA VAL A 94 -13.19 -0.90 1.33
C VAL A 94 -13.32 0.32 0.41
N ALA A 95 -13.72 0.13 -0.85
CA ALA A 95 -13.94 1.23 -1.79
C ALA A 95 -15.00 2.22 -1.30
N ASN A 96 -16.09 1.73 -0.71
CA ASN A 96 -17.15 2.58 -0.14
C ASN A 96 -16.66 3.39 1.06
N PHE A 97 -15.85 2.80 1.94
CA PHE A 97 -15.22 3.55 3.04
C PHE A 97 -14.20 4.59 2.53
N SER A 98 -13.47 4.28 1.46
CA SER A 98 -12.59 5.22 0.78
C SER A 98 -13.35 6.41 0.22
N LEU A 99 -14.46 6.18 -0.49
CA LEU A 99 -15.31 7.24 -1.03
C LEU A 99 -15.95 8.09 0.07
N SER A 100 -16.46 7.44 1.12
CA SER A 100 -17.03 8.14 2.26
C SER A 100 -16.00 9.08 2.90
N PHE A 101 -14.77 8.62 3.10
CA PHE A 101 -13.69 9.49 3.58
C PHE A 101 -13.35 10.61 2.60
N ALA A 102 -13.17 10.29 1.32
CA ALA A 102 -12.84 11.26 0.28
C ALA A 102 -13.85 12.41 0.23
N SER A 103 -15.15 12.10 0.39
CA SER A 103 -16.22 13.10 0.42
C SER A 103 -16.17 14.08 1.58
N THR A 104 -15.41 13.76 2.65
CA THR A 104 -15.21 14.66 3.80
C THR A 104 -14.00 15.59 3.63
N VAL A 105 -13.18 15.36 2.61
CA VAL A 105 -11.98 16.16 2.37
C VAL A 105 -12.35 17.52 1.78
N GLN A 106 -11.88 18.59 2.40
CA GLN A 106 -11.91 19.93 1.82
C GLN A 106 -10.71 20.07 0.88
N MET A 107 -10.99 20.09 -0.42
CA MET A 107 -9.98 20.24 -1.47
C MET A 107 -9.48 21.68 -1.53
N ASP A 108 -8.17 21.86 -1.63
CA ASP A 108 -7.52 23.15 -1.85
C ASP A 108 -7.45 23.44 -3.36
N PRO A 109 -7.68 24.70 -3.80
CA PRO A 109 -7.55 25.08 -5.20
C PRO A 109 -6.13 24.96 -5.79
N ASP A 110 -5.09 24.76 -4.99
CA ASP A 110 -3.69 24.64 -5.47
C ASP A 110 -3.41 23.34 -6.28
N GLY A 111 -4.37 22.41 -6.35
CA GLY A 111 -4.25 21.17 -7.10
C GLY A 111 -3.26 20.16 -6.51
N LYS A 112 -2.97 20.25 -5.20
CA LYS A 112 -2.00 19.40 -4.50
C LYS A 112 -2.63 18.32 -3.62
N ASP A 113 -3.95 18.13 -3.65
CA ASP A 113 -4.61 17.04 -2.92
C ASP A 113 -4.49 15.72 -3.69
N ALA A 114 -3.77 14.76 -3.11
CA ALA A 114 -3.38 13.53 -3.77
C ALA A 114 -4.00 12.27 -3.13
N TRP A 115 -4.16 11.26 -3.98
CA TRP A 115 -4.50 9.88 -3.59
C TRP A 115 -3.53 8.91 -4.25
N ILE A 116 -3.06 7.91 -3.51
CA ILE A 116 -2.11 6.92 -4.01
C ILE A 116 -2.79 5.57 -4.18
N PHE A 117 -2.48 4.89 -5.27
CA PHE A 117 -2.86 3.51 -5.52
C PHE A 117 -1.64 2.63 -5.76
N ASP A 118 -1.61 1.45 -5.14
CA ASP A 118 -0.84 0.31 -5.67
C ASP A 118 -1.49 -0.24 -6.95
N ILE A 119 -0.83 -1.15 -7.68
CA ILE A 119 -1.38 -1.80 -8.87
C ILE A 119 -1.85 -3.22 -8.58
N ASP A 120 -0.96 -4.09 -8.10
CA ASP A 120 -1.14 -5.55 -8.14
C ASP A 120 -2.02 -5.99 -6.97
N GLU A 121 -3.18 -6.59 -7.26
CA GLU A 121 -4.25 -6.86 -6.29
C GLU A 121 -4.90 -5.59 -5.69
N ALA A 122 -4.60 -4.40 -6.25
CA ALA A 122 -5.19 -3.12 -5.84
C ALA A 122 -6.01 -2.43 -6.95
N LEU A 123 -5.41 -2.16 -8.11
CA LEU A 123 -6.11 -1.69 -9.31
C LEU A 123 -6.38 -2.84 -10.27
N LEU A 124 -5.37 -3.67 -10.51
CA LEU A 124 -5.44 -4.83 -11.40
C LEU A 124 -5.46 -6.10 -10.55
N THR A 125 -6.26 -7.08 -10.95
CA THR A 125 -6.15 -8.42 -10.39
C THR A 125 -5.30 -9.31 -11.29
N ASN A 126 -4.31 -9.96 -10.68
CA ASN A 126 -3.48 -10.98 -11.28
C ASN A 126 -4.02 -12.38 -10.95
N LEU A 127 -5.26 -12.49 -10.48
CA LEU A 127 -5.93 -13.76 -10.24
C LEU A 127 -5.81 -14.74 -11.42
N PRO A 128 -5.93 -14.36 -12.70
CA PRO A 128 -5.74 -15.33 -13.78
C PRO A 128 -4.33 -15.92 -13.84
N TYR A 129 -3.29 -15.17 -13.47
CA TYR A 129 -1.93 -15.71 -13.31
C TYR A 129 -1.89 -16.70 -12.14
N TYR A 130 -2.42 -16.31 -10.99
CA TYR A 130 -2.40 -17.16 -9.79
C TYR A 130 -3.29 -18.40 -9.89
N MET A 131 -4.30 -18.41 -10.78
CA MET A 131 -5.07 -19.62 -11.10
C MET A 131 -4.20 -20.72 -11.70
N ASP A 132 -3.20 -20.33 -12.50
CA ASP A 132 -2.25 -21.25 -13.14
C ASP A 132 -1.03 -21.55 -12.25
N HIS A 133 -0.85 -20.81 -11.14
CA HIS A 133 0.29 -20.90 -10.21
C HIS A 133 -0.16 -21.14 -8.75
N GLY A 134 -1.17 -21.99 -8.57
CA GLY A 134 -1.53 -22.55 -7.26
C GLY A 134 -2.11 -21.56 -6.24
N PHE A 135 -2.64 -20.40 -6.64
CA PHE A 135 -3.25 -19.40 -5.74
C PHE A 135 -2.34 -19.00 -4.56
N GLY A 136 -1.02 -18.95 -4.79
CA GLY A 136 -0.03 -18.62 -3.75
C GLY A 136 0.58 -19.83 -3.02
N SER A 137 0.25 -21.06 -3.42
CA SER A 137 0.92 -22.26 -2.91
C SER A 137 2.27 -22.54 -3.58
N GLU A 138 2.52 -21.95 -4.75
CA GLU A 138 3.76 -22.13 -5.51
C GLU A 138 4.78 -21.03 -5.19
N VAL A 139 6.07 -21.31 -5.41
CA VAL A 139 7.13 -20.30 -5.25
C VAL A 139 7.05 -19.32 -6.41
N PHE A 140 7.10 -18.02 -6.10
CA PHE A 140 7.08 -16.97 -7.11
C PHE A 140 8.26 -17.09 -8.09
N ASN A 141 7.96 -16.96 -9.38
CA ASN A 141 8.95 -17.00 -10.46
C ASN A 141 8.89 -15.68 -11.24
N GLU A 142 9.99 -14.93 -11.18
CA GLU A 142 10.10 -13.61 -11.80
C GLU A 142 9.98 -13.66 -13.33
N SER A 143 10.54 -14.68 -13.99
CA SER A 143 10.45 -14.81 -15.45
C SER A 143 9.02 -15.11 -15.92
N CYS A 144 8.30 -16.00 -15.22
CA CYS A 144 6.88 -16.26 -15.53
C CYS A 144 6.02 -15.01 -15.28
N TRP A 145 6.37 -14.22 -14.26
CA TRP A 145 5.70 -12.96 -13.97
C TRP A 145 5.93 -11.90 -15.05
N ASP A 146 7.16 -11.77 -15.56
CA ASP A 146 7.47 -10.85 -16.66
C ASP A 146 6.67 -11.20 -17.92
N GLU A 147 6.58 -12.51 -18.24
CA GLU A 147 5.74 -13.00 -19.32
C GLU A 147 4.27 -12.64 -19.11
N TRP A 148 3.75 -12.78 -17.89
CA TRP A 148 2.38 -12.39 -17.56
C TRP A 148 2.14 -10.89 -17.74
N VAL A 149 3.03 -10.04 -17.22
CA VAL A 149 2.91 -8.58 -17.32
C VAL A 149 2.96 -8.13 -18.77
N ALA A 150 3.82 -8.73 -19.60
CA ALA A 150 3.94 -8.42 -21.02
C ALA A 150 2.65 -8.69 -21.83
N LEU A 151 1.78 -9.58 -21.34
CA LEU A 151 0.47 -9.83 -21.97
C LEU A 151 -0.50 -8.65 -21.83
N ALA A 152 -0.29 -7.77 -20.83
CA ALA A 152 -1.12 -6.59 -20.55
C ALA A 152 -2.63 -6.91 -20.48
N LYS A 153 -2.99 -8.04 -19.86
CA LYS A 153 -4.35 -8.58 -19.81
C LYS A 153 -4.93 -8.75 -18.40
N ALA A 154 -4.24 -8.24 -17.36
CA ALA A 154 -4.74 -8.28 -16.00
C ALA A 154 -6.04 -7.44 -15.90
N PRO A 155 -7.18 -8.01 -15.46
CA PRO A 155 -8.43 -7.27 -15.37
C PRO A 155 -8.40 -6.19 -14.29
N ALA A 156 -9.23 -5.16 -14.41
CA ALA A 156 -9.51 -4.23 -13.31
C ALA A 156 -10.25 -4.92 -12.17
N ILE A 157 -9.96 -4.54 -10.93
CA ILE A 157 -10.84 -4.80 -9.80
C ILE A 157 -12.02 -3.80 -9.89
N PRO A 158 -13.27 -4.27 -10.05
CA PRO A 158 -14.39 -3.38 -10.39
C PRO A 158 -14.62 -2.25 -9.38
N SER A 159 -14.57 -2.54 -8.07
CA SER A 159 -14.76 -1.53 -7.03
C SER A 159 -13.61 -0.51 -7.01
N SER A 160 -12.37 -0.94 -7.28
CA SER A 160 -11.22 -0.05 -7.39
C SER A 160 -11.30 0.87 -8.60
N LEU A 161 -11.79 0.37 -9.75
CA LEU A 161 -12.05 1.22 -10.93
C LEU A 161 -13.10 2.30 -10.65
N ASN A 162 -14.19 1.93 -9.97
CA ASN A 162 -15.22 2.89 -9.56
C ASN A 162 -14.65 3.95 -8.61
N LEU A 163 -13.89 3.53 -7.59
CA LEU A 163 -13.22 4.42 -6.65
C LEU A 163 -12.26 5.38 -7.38
N TYR A 164 -11.38 4.85 -8.23
CA TYR A 164 -10.40 5.63 -8.99
C TYR A 164 -11.08 6.74 -9.81
N ASN A 165 -12.12 6.39 -10.56
CA ASN A 165 -12.85 7.34 -11.40
C ASN A 165 -13.60 8.40 -10.58
N ALA A 166 -14.20 8.01 -9.46
CA ALA A 166 -14.88 8.95 -8.56
C ALA A 166 -13.90 9.92 -7.89
N LEU A 167 -12.73 9.46 -7.42
CA LEU A 167 -11.69 10.33 -6.86
C LEU A 167 -11.17 11.33 -7.89
N LYS A 168 -10.98 10.90 -9.14
CA LYS A 168 -10.64 11.82 -10.23
C LYS A 168 -11.72 12.87 -10.48
N GLN A 169 -12.99 12.48 -10.47
CA GLN A 169 -14.11 13.43 -10.60
C GLN A 169 -14.18 14.43 -9.44
N MET A 170 -13.76 14.02 -8.24
CA MET A 170 -13.62 14.88 -7.06
C MET A 170 -12.40 15.82 -7.13
N GLY A 171 -11.52 15.66 -8.13
CA GLY A 171 -10.36 16.53 -8.34
C GLY A 171 -9.07 16.05 -7.67
N PHE A 172 -9.03 14.86 -7.07
CA PHE A 172 -7.79 14.30 -6.52
C PHE A 172 -6.75 14.05 -7.61
N LYS A 173 -5.49 14.35 -7.30
CA LYS A 173 -4.33 13.96 -8.08
C LYS A 173 -3.96 12.52 -7.78
N ILE A 174 -4.13 11.65 -8.76
CA ILE A 174 -3.88 10.22 -8.56
C ILE A 174 -2.45 9.87 -8.90
N PHE A 175 -1.71 9.32 -7.95
CA PHE A 175 -0.40 8.71 -8.19
C PHE A 175 -0.51 7.20 -8.09
N VAL A 176 0.09 6.50 -9.05
CA VAL A 176 0.19 5.04 -9.06
C VAL A 176 1.61 4.67 -8.63
N LEU A 177 1.74 3.95 -7.52
CA LEU A 177 3.01 3.59 -6.89
C LEU A 177 3.08 2.07 -6.69
N THR A 178 3.85 1.40 -7.53
CA THR A 178 3.89 -0.07 -7.64
C THR A 178 5.25 -0.67 -7.28
N GLY A 179 5.26 -1.94 -6.89
CA GLY A 179 6.47 -2.74 -6.75
C GLY A 179 7.07 -3.22 -8.08
N ARG A 180 6.36 -3.06 -9.22
CA ARG A 180 6.87 -3.44 -10.55
C ARG A 180 8.14 -2.67 -10.92
N GLY A 181 8.98 -3.27 -11.75
CA GLY A 181 10.23 -2.68 -12.22
C GLY A 181 10.04 -1.75 -13.42
N GLU A 182 10.92 -0.75 -13.57
CA GLU A 182 10.91 0.21 -14.69
C GLU A 182 10.92 -0.47 -16.07
N HIS A 183 11.55 -1.65 -16.19
CA HIS A 183 11.55 -2.42 -17.43
C HIS A 183 10.13 -2.87 -17.86
N GLN A 184 9.17 -2.94 -16.93
CA GLN A 184 7.77 -3.31 -17.18
C GLN A 184 6.86 -2.09 -17.43
N ARG A 185 7.41 -0.86 -17.47
CA ARG A 185 6.61 0.38 -17.51
C ARG A 185 5.63 0.42 -18.68
N GLN A 186 6.09 0.06 -19.88
CA GLN A 186 5.27 0.13 -21.09
C GLN A 186 4.08 -0.82 -21.01
N ASP A 187 4.32 -2.08 -20.63
CA ASP A 187 3.27 -3.09 -20.52
C ASP A 187 2.31 -2.78 -19.37
N THR A 188 2.84 -2.27 -18.26
CA THR A 188 2.03 -1.82 -17.12
C THR A 188 1.10 -0.67 -17.49
N SER A 189 1.61 0.37 -18.17
CA SER A 189 0.80 1.51 -18.64
C SER A 189 -0.29 1.04 -19.60
N LYS A 190 0.09 0.19 -20.57
CA LYS A 190 -0.84 -0.39 -21.54
C LYS A 190 -1.94 -1.21 -20.85
N ASN A 191 -1.59 -2.02 -19.86
CA ASN A 191 -2.59 -2.80 -19.12
C ASN A 191 -3.55 -1.89 -18.35
N LEU A 192 -3.05 -0.87 -17.64
CA LEU A 192 -3.89 0.08 -16.91
C LEU A 192 -4.90 0.75 -17.84
N GLU A 193 -4.44 1.23 -19.00
CA GLU A 193 -5.30 1.85 -20.03
C GLU A 193 -6.37 0.89 -20.56
N LEU A 194 -5.98 -0.35 -20.92
CA LEU A 194 -6.91 -1.37 -21.39
C LEU A 194 -7.93 -1.79 -20.33
N ALA A 195 -7.54 -1.75 -19.05
CA ALA A 195 -8.40 -2.02 -17.91
C ALA A 195 -9.32 -0.84 -17.54
N GLY A 196 -9.18 0.31 -18.21
CA GLY A 196 -10.03 1.50 -18.04
C GLY A 196 -9.47 2.56 -17.09
N TYR A 197 -8.24 2.40 -16.60
CA TYR A 197 -7.55 3.42 -15.83
C TYR A 197 -6.82 4.39 -16.76
N ALA A 198 -7.03 5.69 -16.58
CA ALA A 198 -6.33 6.70 -17.37
C ALA A 198 -6.17 7.98 -16.55
N GLY A 199 -5.22 8.83 -16.94
CA GLY A 199 -5.05 10.18 -16.38
C GLY A 199 -4.61 10.21 -14.92
N TRP A 200 -3.70 9.31 -14.55
CA TRP A 200 -2.89 9.46 -13.34
C TRP A 200 -1.89 10.62 -13.54
N GLU A 201 -1.52 11.28 -12.44
CA GLU A 201 -0.52 12.36 -12.40
C GLU A 201 0.91 11.79 -12.48
N GLY A 202 1.14 10.60 -11.92
CA GLY A 202 2.43 9.91 -11.99
C GLY A 202 2.29 8.40 -11.87
N LEU A 203 3.13 7.69 -12.62
CA LEU A 203 3.31 6.24 -12.55
C LEU A 203 4.74 5.96 -12.08
N ILE A 204 4.88 5.51 -10.83
CA ILE A 204 6.14 5.35 -10.12
C ILE A 204 6.45 3.85 -9.99
N LEU A 205 7.54 3.41 -10.61
CA LEU A 205 8.03 2.03 -10.60
C LEU A 205 9.40 1.96 -9.92
N ARG A 206 9.86 0.75 -9.64
CA ARG A 206 11.20 0.49 -9.09
C ARG A 206 12.27 0.64 -10.17
N GLY A 207 13.22 1.54 -9.93
CA GLY A 207 14.41 1.70 -10.74
C GLY A 207 15.55 0.78 -10.30
N ALA A 208 16.67 0.82 -11.02
CA ALA A 208 17.86 0.02 -10.73
C ALA A 208 18.44 0.29 -9.32
N SER A 209 18.28 1.51 -8.79
CA SER A 209 18.71 1.87 -7.43
C SER A 209 17.84 1.27 -6.34
N ASP A 210 16.64 0.77 -6.67
CA ASP A 210 15.67 0.26 -5.69
C ASP A 210 15.79 -1.25 -5.46
N VAL A 211 16.73 -1.92 -6.11
CA VAL A 211 16.97 -3.36 -5.98
C VAL A 211 17.36 -3.68 -4.54
N GLY A 212 16.65 -4.64 -3.94
CA GLY A 212 16.87 -5.06 -2.55
C GLY A 212 16.30 -4.12 -1.48
N ILE A 213 15.77 -2.95 -1.86
CA ILE A 213 15.11 -2.06 -0.89
C ILE A 213 13.74 -2.64 -0.50
N PRO A 214 13.46 -2.87 0.79
CA PRO A 214 12.16 -3.36 1.25
C PRO A 214 11.00 -2.52 0.72
N ALA A 215 9.85 -3.13 0.41
CA ALA A 215 8.71 -2.42 -0.18
C ALA A 215 8.21 -1.28 0.69
N THR A 216 8.13 -1.52 2.00
CA THR A 216 7.77 -0.49 2.98
C THR A 216 8.70 0.74 2.90
N VAL A 217 10.02 0.53 2.76
CA VAL A 217 10.99 1.63 2.68
C VAL A 217 10.89 2.35 1.33
N TYR A 218 10.96 1.60 0.23
CA TYR A 218 10.86 2.15 -1.12
C TYR A 218 9.59 3.01 -1.29
N LYS A 219 8.42 2.47 -0.92
CA LYS A 219 7.15 3.20 -1.07
C LYS A 219 7.10 4.42 -0.14
N SER A 220 7.66 4.33 1.06
CA SER A 220 7.77 5.50 1.95
C SER A 220 8.64 6.61 1.35
N GLU A 221 9.78 6.28 0.75
CA GLU A 221 10.65 7.25 0.10
C GLU A 221 9.94 7.93 -1.08
N ARG A 222 9.21 7.17 -1.90
CA ARG A 222 8.43 7.73 -3.02
C ARG A 222 7.29 8.64 -2.52
N ARG A 223 6.62 8.30 -1.42
CA ARG A 223 5.64 9.20 -0.80
C ARG A 223 6.28 10.48 -0.26
N SER A 224 7.47 10.39 0.36
CA SER A 224 8.19 11.57 0.82
C SER A 224 8.55 12.53 -0.32
N VAL A 225 8.92 12.02 -1.50
CA VAL A 225 9.14 12.86 -2.68
C VAL A 225 7.88 13.66 -3.02
N LEU A 226 6.72 13.02 -3.08
CA LEU A 226 5.45 13.70 -3.35
C LEU A 226 5.11 14.76 -2.29
N VAL A 227 5.31 14.44 -1.01
CA VAL A 227 5.09 15.40 0.08
C VAL A 227 6.03 16.60 -0.04
N ASN A 228 7.31 16.37 -0.38
CA ASN A 228 8.29 17.44 -0.59
C ASN A 228 7.98 18.30 -1.83
N GLU A 229 7.30 17.74 -2.83
CA GLU A 229 6.75 18.48 -3.98
C GLU A 229 5.45 19.24 -3.64
N GLY A 230 5.02 19.20 -2.37
CA GLY A 230 3.87 19.93 -1.84
C GLY A 230 2.56 19.16 -1.88
N TYR A 231 2.53 17.90 -2.30
CA TYR A 231 1.29 17.11 -2.31
C TYR A 231 0.83 16.75 -0.90
N ARG A 232 -0.48 16.89 -0.66
CA ARG A 232 -1.18 16.42 0.53
C ARG A 232 -1.80 15.06 0.22
N ILE A 233 -1.17 14.00 0.70
CA ILE A 233 -1.67 12.63 0.49
C ILE A 233 -2.81 12.36 1.48
N HIS A 234 -4.06 12.43 1.01
CA HIS A 234 -5.22 12.15 1.87
C HIS A 234 -5.49 10.65 1.99
N GLY A 235 -5.40 9.92 0.89
CA GLY A 235 -5.68 8.49 0.84
C GLY A 235 -4.54 7.70 0.21
N SER A 236 -4.30 6.49 0.73
CA SER A 236 -3.48 5.45 0.08
C SER A 236 -4.26 4.15 0.05
N THR A 237 -4.37 3.52 -1.12
CA THR A 237 -5.09 2.26 -1.32
C THR A 237 -4.12 1.21 -1.86
N GLY A 238 -4.02 0.08 -1.16
CA GLY A 238 -3.12 -1.01 -1.51
C GLY A 238 -3.54 -2.32 -0.85
N ASP A 239 -3.03 -3.43 -1.35
CA ASP A 239 -3.35 -4.78 -0.89
C ASP A 239 -2.32 -5.33 0.12
N GLN A 240 -1.20 -4.63 0.33
CA GLN A 240 -0.19 -5.00 1.31
C GLN A 240 -0.05 -3.94 2.39
N TRP A 241 0.35 -4.37 3.59
CA TRP A 241 0.69 -3.44 4.66
C TRP A 241 1.92 -2.58 4.31
N SER A 242 2.82 -3.10 3.47
CA SER A 242 3.97 -2.36 2.94
C SER A 242 3.60 -1.18 2.03
N ASP A 243 2.37 -1.13 1.51
CA ASP A 243 1.85 0.03 0.76
C ASP A 243 1.42 1.18 1.66
N LEU A 244 1.06 0.85 2.90
CA LEU A 244 0.23 1.69 3.77
C LEU A 244 0.98 2.17 5.02
N LEU A 245 2.13 1.56 5.31
CA LEU A 245 2.94 1.80 6.51
C LEU A 245 4.29 2.41 6.16
N GLY A 246 5.09 2.67 7.21
CA GLY A 246 6.39 3.33 7.13
C GLY A 246 6.27 4.81 7.44
N PHE A 247 6.87 5.67 6.62
CA PHE A 247 6.82 7.12 6.78
C PHE A 247 6.16 7.79 5.58
N ALA A 248 5.89 9.10 5.69
CA ALA A 248 5.09 9.86 4.72
C ALA A 248 3.76 9.15 4.37
N VAL A 249 3.11 8.59 5.38
CA VAL A 249 1.82 7.89 5.22
C VAL A 249 0.72 8.89 4.85
N ALA A 250 -0.29 8.40 4.14
CA ALA A 250 -1.49 9.17 3.86
C ALA A 250 -2.24 9.53 5.15
N LYS A 251 -3.11 10.54 5.10
CA LYS A 251 -4.03 10.83 6.24
C LYS A 251 -4.89 9.63 6.61
N ARG A 252 -5.27 8.81 5.62
CA ARG A 252 -5.95 7.52 5.83
C ARG A 252 -5.47 6.47 4.83
N SER A 253 -5.22 5.28 5.34
CA SER A 253 -4.84 4.10 4.55
C SER A 253 -6.02 3.14 4.41
N PHE A 254 -6.15 2.52 3.24
CA PHE A 254 -7.23 1.59 2.90
C PHE A 254 -6.63 0.29 2.36
N LYS A 255 -6.72 -0.77 3.18
CA LYS A 255 -6.19 -2.11 2.88
C LYS A 255 -7.23 -2.93 2.12
N LEU A 256 -6.89 -3.32 0.90
CA LEU A 256 -7.64 -4.32 0.13
C LEU A 256 -7.22 -5.73 0.57
N PRO A 257 -8.13 -6.72 0.50
CA PRO A 257 -7.78 -8.10 0.85
C PRO A 257 -6.83 -8.70 -0.19
N ASN A 258 -5.80 -9.39 0.27
CA ASN A 258 -4.98 -10.24 -0.58
C ASN A 258 -4.37 -11.39 0.23
N PRO A 259 -4.99 -12.59 0.16
CA PRO A 259 -4.46 -13.77 0.81
C PRO A 259 -3.49 -14.58 -0.05
N MET A 260 -3.25 -14.20 -1.31
CA MET A 260 -2.44 -15.01 -2.23
C MET A 260 -0.94 -14.88 -1.95
N TYR A 261 -0.48 -13.71 -1.50
CA TYR A 261 0.93 -13.48 -1.19
C TYR A 261 1.12 -12.38 -0.13
N TYR A 262 2.34 -12.33 0.41
CA TYR A 262 2.75 -11.32 1.39
C TYR A 262 4.03 -10.63 0.96
N ILE A 263 4.03 -9.30 1.03
CA ILE A 263 5.20 -8.46 0.76
C ILE A 263 5.57 -7.68 2.03
N PRO A 264 6.73 -7.98 2.66
CA PRO A 264 7.21 -7.28 3.86
C PRO A 264 7.59 -5.80 3.64
#